data_AF-A0A8S3B5P8-F1
#
_entry.id   AF-A0A8S3B5P8-F1
#
_cell.length_a   1.000
_cell.length_b   1.000
_cell.length_c   1.000
_cell.angle_alpha   90.00
_cell.angle_beta   90.00
_cell.angle_gamma   90.00
#
_symmetry.space_group_name_H-M   'P 1'
#
loop_
_entity.id
_entity.type
_entity.pdbx_description
1 polymer ?
#
loop_
_entity_poly.entity_id
_entity_poly.type
_entity_poly.pdbx_seq_one_letter_code
_entity_poly.pdbx_strand_id
1 'polypeptide(L)'
;MGQFKRIANIIQPFFNPDECFNFINSVKDEKIYFIVSGSLGQQMAPRLENLDQVQYIYLFCGNKANHEEWIKKYKKIKSIHTKIKELCLTVKYDINQFDKGLTSISILSRVSMANLDDSDKQFVYLQMIKHAILEINYDKKIRKNYTDFVRQFYLNSDQQLNIIDTFEENYNLHSPIWWYTRKCNIYHMLRKAFYKKDFEIIWRLGFFIRDLNRDIRKSHLQTHNHQRSLVTVYRTTAIKTADFEKLERSEGGVLAFDDFLITTLELNVALKFANTLCNDPGMIAIIFKIDIDPITSTMSYIALNNLSFFSNTEGEVLFSMNTIFRIEKLEKRQDRLYQVNLTAVGKKDEEIKNILEYMDEVTLGLSGWYKLAKLLVDVKQYDGAENIYKFCFSQTQENHRDERAFVQHELGHLNELKNNYPSAIEHYRTALGIDLKHLEAVHPALLSTHVNLGDVLLKNGDFNEAIKEYKSALKIEKPEKLNVPVQYNNIGKVFLKQRMYSEAQQNFEKAVQILLQEFPTARRELADTYHNIGEMYYLMKDYAKALNYYDKTLELDQKVFSQNDPSLASTYYNLATVNEALKLHKKAIQYVEKAVEIVQAFYGNNHAETKAYVKYRTQLQQTS
;
A
#
# COMPACT_ATOMS: atom_id res chain seq x y z
N MET A 1 -1.75 -35.15 15.01
CA MET A 1 -1.18 -34.14 14.09
C MET A 1 -1.82 -34.13 12.70
N GLY A 2 -1.91 -35.26 11.98
CA GLY A 2 -2.43 -35.31 10.60
C GLY A 2 -3.87 -34.82 10.40
N GLN A 3 -4.76 -34.93 11.40
CA GLN A 3 -6.13 -34.39 11.31
C GLN A 3 -6.19 -32.87 11.49
N PHE A 4 -5.30 -32.28 12.29
CA PHE A 4 -5.23 -30.83 12.46
C PHE A 4 -4.66 -30.14 11.22
N LYS A 5 -3.69 -30.76 10.52
CA LYS A 5 -3.16 -30.28 9.22
C LYS A 5 -4.23 -30.11 8.13
N ARG A 6 -5.45 -30.65 8.33
CA ARG A 6 -6.63 -30.47 7.44
C ARG A 6 -7.46 -29.21 7.73
N ILE A 7 -7.12 -28.47 8.79
CA ILE A 7 -8.00 -27.45 9.40
C ILE A 7 -7.33 -26.09 9.55
N ALA A 8 -6.01 -26.03 9.76
CA ALA A 8 -5.28 -24.77 9.93
C ALA A 8 -4.01 -24.75 9.07
N ASN A 9 -3.69 -23.55 8.55
CA ASN A 9 -2.58 -23.30 7.63
C ASN A 9 -1.20 -23.36 8.30
N ILE A 10 -1.12 -23.00 9.58
CA ILE A 10 0.11 -23.06 10.39
C ILE A 10 -0.25 -23.79 11.68
N ILE A 11 0.45 -24.89 11.96
CA ILE A 11 0.27 -25.65 13.20
C ILE A 11 1.64 -25.86 13.78
N GLN A 12 1.91 -25.14 14.86
CA GLN A 12 3.16 -25.23 15.59
C GLN A 12 2.94 -26.11 16.83
N PRO A 13 3.43 -27.37 16.83
CA PRO A 13 3.34 -28.21 18.01
C PRO A 13 4.38 -27.76 19.05
N PHE A 14 4.00 -27.82 20.32
CA PHE A 14 4.91 -27.62 21.44
C PHE A 14 4.73 -28.74 22.46
N PHE A 15 5.83 -29.21 23.01
CA PHE A 15 5.86 -30.19 24.10
C PHE A 15 6.28 -29.57 25.43
N ASN A 16 6.87 -28.37 25.38
CA ASN A 16 7.27 -27.58 26.54
C ASN A 16 6.34 -26.35 26.68
N PRO A 17 5.65 -26.17 27.82
CA PRO A 17 4.79 -25.00 28.09
C PRO A 17 5.50 -23.64 27.97
N ASP A 18 6.76 -23.54 28.38
CA ASP A 18 7.49 -22.27 28.38
C ASP A 18 7.94 -21.85 26.98
N GLU A 19 8.42 -22.80 26.19
CA GLU A 19 8.73 -22.56 24.76
C GLU A 19 7.47 -22.14 24.00
N CYS A 20 6.34 -22.81 24.28
CA CYS A 20 5.06 -22.46 23.70
C CYS A 20 4.64 -21.03 24.06
N PHE A 21 4.76 -20.66 25.33
CA PHE A 21 4.42 -19.32 25.80
C PHE A 21 5.31 -18.25 25.17
N ASN A 22 6.63 -18.51 25.06
CA ASN A 22 7.56 -17.59 24.42
C ASN A 22 7.24 -17.39 22.93
N PHE A 23 6.87 -18.46 22.21
CA PHE A 23 6.38 -18.36 20.84
C PHE A 23 5.09 -17.55 20.74
N ILE A 24 4.12 -17.79 21.62
CA ILE A 24 2.87 -17.01 21.63
C ILE A 24 3.14 -15.52 21.84
N ASN A 25 4.15 -15.15 22.63
CA ASN A 25 4.55 -13.75 22.82
C ASN A 25 5.37 -13.17 21.65
N SER A 26 6.02 -14.00 20.83
CA SER A 26 6.73 -13.52 19.64
C SER A 26 5.80 -13.26 18.46
N VAL A 27 4.61 -13.87 18.44
CA VAL A 27 3.59 -13.64 17.41
C VAL A 27 2.94 -12.27 17.61
N LYS A 28 3.17 -11.38 16.64
CA LYS A 28 2.54 -10.05 16.57
C LYS A 28 1.52 -10.03 15.42
N ASP A 29 0.41 -9.33 15.62
CA ASP A 29 -0.61 -9.07 14.58
C ASP A 29 -1.30 -10.32 13.98
N GLU A 30 -1.32 -11.43 14.72
CA GLU A 30 -2.09 -12.64 14.38
C GLU A 30 -2.93 -13.12 15.57
N LYS A 31 -4.01 -13.84 15.28
CA LYS A 31 -4.87 -14.47 16.28
C LYS A 31 -4.59 -15.97 16.35
N ILE A 32 -4.38 -16.47 17.57
CA ILE A 32 -3.98 -17.84 17.87
C ILE A 32 -5.20 -18.60 18.39
N TYR A 33 -5.48 -19.73 17.74
CA TYR A 33 -6.40 -20.75 18.23
C TYR A 33 -5.58 -21.82 18.95
N PHE A 34 -5.59 -21.76 20.28
CA PHE A 34 -4.71 -22.57 21.11
C PHE A 34 -5.37 -23.89 21.50
N ILE A 35 -4.72 -25.01 21.22
CA ILE A 35 -5.20 -26.34 21.60
C ILE A 35 -4.27 -26.88 22.68
N VAL A 36 -4.83 -27.25 23.84
CA VAL A 36 -4.06 -27.71 24.99
C VAL A 36 -4.61 -29.04 25.52
N SER A 37 -3.73 -29.90 26.01
CA SER A 37 -4.16 -31.12 26.71
C SER A 37 -4.82 -30.77 28.05
N GLY A 38 -5.73 -31.61 28.51
CA GLY A 38 -6.36 -31.44 29.83
C GLY A 38 -5.35 -31.33 30.97
N SER A 39 -4.22 -32.04 30.90
CA SER A 39 -3.15 -32.02 31.90
C SER A 39 -2.40 -30.69 31.98
N LEU A 40 -2.20 -30.01 30.84
CA LEU A 40 -1.48 -28.73 30.77
C LEU A 40 -2.43 -27.53 30.79
N GLY A 41 -3.73 -27.74 30.59
CA GLY A 41 -4.73 -26.67 30.52
C GLY A 41 -4.78 -25.80 31.76
N GLN A 42 -4.68 -26.39 32.96
CA GLN A 42 -4.67 -25.63 34.22
C GLN A 42 -3.44 -24.76 34.40
N GLN A 43 -2.28 -25.18 33.87
CA GLN A 43 -1.05 -24.40 33.91
C GLN A 43 -1.07 -23.27 32.87
N MET A 44 -1.59 -23.54 31.67
CA MET A 44 -1.52 -22.61 30.54
C MET A 44 -2.64 -21.56 30.56
N ALA A 45 -3.86 -21.92 30.93
CA ALA A 45 -5.01 -21.00 30.90
C ALA A 45 -4.77 -19.65 31.61
N PRO A 46 -4.25 -19.59 32.86
CA PRO A 46 -4.00 -18.32 33.53
C PRO A 46 -2.92 -17.47 32.85
N ARG A 47 -1.95 -18.09 32.16
CA ARG A 47 -0.90 -17.36 31.42
C ARG A 47 -1.44 -16.73 30.14
N LEU A 48 -2.45 -17.34 29.52
CA LEU A 48 -2.96 -16.96 28.20
C LEU A 48 -4.20 -16.06 28.25
N GLU A 49 -4.93 -16.03 29.36
CA GLU A 49 -6.21 -15.32 29.50
C GLU A 49 -6.13 -13.84 29.09
N ASN A 50 -5.04 -13.15 29.44
CA ASN A 50 -4.88 -11.72 29.17
C ASN A 50 -4.12 -11.40 27.87
N LEU A 51 -3.75 -12.41 27.07
CA LEU A 51 -2.99 -12.17 25.84
C LEU A 51 -3.90 -11.92 24.65
N ASP A 52 -3.90 -10.70 24.10
CA ASP A 52 -4.77 -10.30 22.99
C ASP A 52 -4.57 -11.16 21.73
N GLN A 53 -3.36 -11.67 21.50
CA GLN A 53 -3.08 -12.56 20.39
C GLN A 53 -3.75 -13.94 20.53
N VAL A 54 -4.17 -14.37 21.73
CA VAL A 54 -4.91 -15.62 21.92
C VAL A 54 -6.41 -15.36 21.80
N GLN A 55 -7.02 -15.91 20.74
CA GLN A 55 -8.46 -15.74 20.49
C GLN A 55 -9.28 -16.72 21.33
N TYR A 56 -9.02 -18.02 21.17
CA TYR A 56 -9.73 -19.09 21.88
C TYR A 56 -8.77 -20.20 22.30
N ILE A 57 -9.09 -20.82 23.43
CA ILE A 57 -8.43 -22.00 23.98
C ILE A 57 -9.40 -23.18 23.89
N TYR A 58 -8.94 -24.28 23.29
CA TYR A 58 -9.66 -25.53 23.18
C TYR A 58 -8.96 -26.61 23.99
N LEU A 59 -9.71 -27.24 24.89
CA LEU A 59 -9.17 -28.28 25.74
C LEU A 59 -9.43 -29.66 25.15
N PHE A 60 -8.39 -30.48 25.01
CA PHE A 60 -8.48 -31.86 24.59
C PHE A 60 -8.12 -32.81 25.74
N CYS A 61 -9.08 -33.62 26.19
CA CYS A 61 -8.90 -34.46 27.38
C CYS A 61 -9.63 -35.81 27.26
N GLY A 62 -9.21 -36.83 28.02
CA GLY A 62 -9.91 -38.11 28.06
C GLY A 62 -11.25 -38.08 28.79
N ASN A 63 -11.39 -37.22 29.82
CA ASN A 63 -12.61 -37.10 30.61
C ASN A 63 -12.96 -35.63 30.83
N LYS A 64 -14.11 -35.21 30.30
CA LYS A 64 -14.60 -33.82 30.38
C LYS A 64 -14.89 -33.38 31.82
N ALA A 65 -15.46 -34.26 32.65
CA ALA A 65 -15.92 -33.93 33.99
C ALA A 65 -14.81 -33.34 34.88
N ASN A 66 -13.57 -33.80 34.70
CA ASN A 66 -12.40 -33.33 35.45
C ASN A 66 -12.06 -31.86 35.19
N HIS A 67 -12.62 -31.25 34.14
CA HIS A 67 -12.26 -29.89 33.73
C HIS A 67 -13.41 -28.89 33.74
N GLU A 68 -14.66 -29.31 34.02
CA GLU A 68 -15.84 -28.43 33.87
C GLU A 68 -15.90 -27.28 34.90
N GLU A 69 -15.34 -27.45 36.10
CA GLU A 69 -15.40 -26.41 37.13
C GLU A 69 -14.37 -25.30 36.91
N TRP A 70 -13.09 -25.65 36.72
CA TRP A 70 -12.03 -24.65 36.66
C TRP A 70 -12.06 -23.86 35.36
N ILE A 71 -12.54 -24.45 34.27
CA ILE A 71 -12.63 -23.78 32.97
C ILE A 71 -13.56 -22.56 33.02
N LYS A 72 -14.62 -22.61 33.83
CA LYS A 72 -15.56 -21.48 34.00
C LYS A 72 -14.89 -20.20 34.50
N LYS A 73 -13.69 -20.29 35.07
CA LYS A 73 -12.91 -19.14 35.55
C LYS A 73 -12.26 -18.34 34.41
N TYR A 74 -12.11 -18.93 33.23
CA TYR A 74 -11.34 -18.35 32.12
C TYR A 74 -12.25 -18.12 30.91
N LYS A 75 -12.37 -16.86 30.47
CA LYS A 75 -13.29 -16.46 29.40
C LYS A 75 -12.81 -16.91 28.03
N LYS A 76 -11.50 -17.09 27.83
CA LYS A 76 -10.94 -17.52 26.54
C LYS A 76 -11.06 -19.01 26.29
N ILE A 77 -11.41 -19.82 27.29
CA ILE A 77 -11.64 -21.25 27.09
C ILE A 77 -13.01 -21.45 26.48
N LYS A 78 -13.01 -21.84 25.20
CA LYS A 78 -14.24 -21.91 24.41
C LYS A 78 -14.97 -23.23 24.56
N SER A 79 -14.23 -24.35 24.53
CA SER A 79 -14.83 -25.67 24.55
C SER A 79 -13.87 -26.77 25.00
N ILE A 80 -14.46 -27.89 25.42
CA ILE A 80 -13.78 -29.11 25.85
C ILE A 80 -14.20 -30.25 24.94
N HIS A 81 -13.23 -31.03 24.48
CA HIS A 81 -13.47 -32.13 23.56
C HIS A 81 -12.76 -33.41 24.04
N THR A 82 -13.47 -34.53 23.96
CA THR A 82 -12.92 -35.87 24.20
C THR A 82 -12.61 -36.62 22.92
N LYS A 83 -13.26 -36.24 21.81
CA LYS A 83 -13.01 -36.79 20.49
C LYS A 83 -12.31 -35.79 19.59
N ILE A 84 -11.21 -36.25 18.99
CA ILE A 84 -10.36 -35.43 18.12
C ILE A 84 -11.13 -34.88 16.90
N LYS A 85 -12.08 -35.65 16.35
CA LYS A 85 -12.91 -35.22 15.21
C LYS A 85 -13.83 -34.05 15.57
N GLU A 86 -14.41 -34.06 16.76
CA GLU A 86 -15.31 -32.99 17.22
C GLU A 86 -14.54 -31.69 17.49
N LEU A 87 -13.37 -31.80 18.13
CA LEU A 87 -12.44 -30.68 18.31
C LEU A 87 -12.05 -30.07 16.96
N CYS A 88 -11.66 -30.93 16.03
CA CYS A 88 -11.29 -30.55 14.68
C CYS A 88 -12.41 -29.77 13.95
N LEU A 89 -13.65 -30.23 14.03
CA LEU A 89 -14.81 -29.55 13.43
C LEU A 89 -15.08 -28.20 14.08
N THR A 90 -14.93 -28.10 15.40
CA THR A 90 -15.16 -26.87 16.17
C THR A 90 -14.11 -25.80 15.83
N VAL A 91 -12.83 -26.17 15.91
CA VAL A 91 -11.73 -25.28 15.53
C VAL A 91 -11.86 -24.83 14.08
N LYS A 92 -12.24 -25.75 13.18
CA LYS A 92 -12.48 -25.41 11.77
C LYS A 92 -13.62 -24.42 11.59
N TYR A 93 -14.73 -24.64 12.28
CA TYR A 93 -15.86 -23.72 12.26
C TYR A 93 -15.42 -22.34 12.72
N ASP A 94 -14.65 -22.26 13.81
CA ASP A 94 -14.22 -20.98 14.39
C ASP A 94 -13.22 -20.21 13.55
N ILE A 95 -12.24 -20.90 12.96
CA ILE A 95 -11.33 -20.30 11.97
C ILE A 95 -12.14 -19.76 10.78
N ASN A 96 -13.07 -20.55 10.26
CA ASN A 96 -13.91 -20.12 9.15
C ASN A 96 -14.81 -18.91 9.52
N GLN A 97 -15.32 -18.84 10.76
CA GLN A 97 -16.09 -17.69 11.21
C GLN A 97 -15.23 -16.43 11.34
N PHE A 98 -14.01 -16.57 11.84
CA PHE A 98 -13.07 -15.45 11.89
C PHE A 98 -12.70 -14.95 10.50
N ASP A 99 -12.40 -15.86 9.57
CA ASP A 99 -12.14 -15.50 8.19
C ASP A 99 -13.37 -14.85 7.54
N LYS A 100 -14.59 -15.30 7.86
CA LYS A 100 -15.83 -14.61 7.46
C LYS A 100 -15.95 -13.21 8.07
N GLY A 101 -15.39 -12.97 9.25
CA GLY A 101 -15.33 -11.66 9.90
C GLY A 101 -14.32 -10.70 9.24
N LEU A 102 -13.17 -11.21 8.78
CA LEU A 102 -12.16 -10.44 8.05
C LEU A 102 -12.76 -9.85 6.77
N THR A 103 -13.03 -8.56 6.79
CA THR A 103 -13.48 -7.80 5.62
C THR A 103 -12.71 -6.50 5.60
N SER A 104 -11.90 -6.31 4.57
CA SER A 104 -11.23 -5.03 4.33
C SER A 104 -12.17 -4.14 3.53
N ILE A 105 -12.44 -2.96 4.07
CA ILE A 105 -13.30 -1.95 3.45
C ILE A 105 -12.50 -0.67 3.27
N SER A 106 -12.68 -0.05 2.11
CA SER A 106 -12.15 1.27 1.81
C SER A 106 -13.32 2.24 1.63
N ILE A 107 -13.24 3.39 2.28
CA ILE A 107 -14.30 4.41 2.25
C ILE A 107 -13.68 5.71 1.73
N LEU A 108 -14.33 6.28 0.71
CA LEU A 108 -14.05 7.60 0.19
C LEU A 108 -15.23 8.51 0.54
N SER A 109 -14.97 9.51 1.38
CA SER A 109 -15.96 10.55 1.69
C SER A 109 -16.09 11.51 0.50
N ARG A 110 -17.19 12.27 0.38
CA ARG A 110 -17.37 13.27 -0.69
C ARG A 110 -16.32 14.38 -0.58
N VAL A 111 -15.14 14.15 -1.16
CA VAL A 111 -13.98 15.05 -1.11
C VAL A 111 -13.52 15.30 -2.54
N SER A 112 -13.11 16.54 -2.83
CA SER A 112 -12.49 16.90 -4.11
C SER A 112 -11.20 16.11 -4.31
N MET A 113 -11.00 15.53 -5.51
CA MET A 113 -9.78 14.80 -5.91
C MET A 113 -8.48 15.61 -5.71
N ALA A 114 -8.57 16.94 -5.63
CA ALA A 114 -7.43 17.82 -5.37
C ALA A 114 -6.85 17.69 -3.94
N ASN A 115 -7.63 17.19 -2.98
CA ASN A 115 -7.26 17.15 -1.55
C ASN A 115 -7.51 15.75 -0.94
N LEU A 116 -7.11 14.69 -1.62
CA LEU A 116 -7.23 13.32 -1.08
C LEU A 116 -6.26 13.13 0.10
N ASP A 117 -6.79 12.70 1.24
CA ASP A 117 -5.97 12.22 2.35
C ASP A 117 -5.37 10.83 2.03
N ASP A 118 -4.48 10.32 2.89
CA ASP A 118 -3.82 9.03 2.65
C ASP A 118 -4.80 7.84 2.63
N SER A 119 -5.94 7.94 3.33
CA SER A 119 -6.97 6.90 3.32
C SER A 119 -7.80 6.95 2.03
N ASP A 120 -8.07 8.13 1.51
CA ASP A 120 -8.80 8.34 0.26
C ASP A 120 -7.94 7.88 -0.94
N LYS A 121 -6.63 8.17 -0.89
CA LYS A 121 -5.69 7.61 -1.87
C LYS A 121 -5.70 6.09 -1.84
N GLN A 122 -5.76 5.45 -0.66
CA GLN A 122 -5.84 3.99 -0.56
C GLN A 122 -7.04 3.40 -1.31
N PHE A 123 -8.21 4.04 -1.22
CA PHE A 123 -9.40 3.64 -1.98
C PHE A 123 -9.09 3.63 -3.49
N VAL A 124 -8.53 4.73 -4.00
CA VAL A 124 -8.13 4.88 -5.40
C VAL A 124 -7.11 3.80 -5.79
N TYR A 125 -6.04 3.61 -5.01
CA TYR A 125 -4.98 2.65 -5.32
C TYR A 125 -5.48 1.22 -5.48
N LEU A 126 -6.37 0.75 -4.61
CA LEU A 126 -6.90 -0.61 -4.72
C LEU A 126 -7.70 -0.81 -6.00
N GLN A 127 -8.46 0.19 -6.44
CA GLN A 127 -9.15 0.15 -7.74
C GLN A 127 -8.15 0.04 -8.90
N MET A 128 -7.06 0.81 -8.85
CA MET A 128 -6.00 0.77 -9.86
C MET A 128 -5.28 -0.57 -9.91
N ILE A 129 -5.02 -1.19 -8.76
CA ILE A 129 -4.41 -2.53 -8.69
C ILE A 129 -5.29 -3.56 -9.41
N LYS A 130 -6.61 -3.53 -9.18
CA LYS A 130 -7.54 -4.41 -9.91
C LYS A 130 -7.45 -4.14 -11.41
N HIS A 131 -7.45 -2.87 -11.83
CA HIS A 131 -7.37 -2.51 -13.25
C HIS A 131 -6.08 -3.06 -13.90
N ALA A 132 -4.93 -2.83 -13.26
CA ALA A 132 -3.64 -3.32 -13.70
C ALA A 132 -3.62 -4.87 -13.81
N ILE A 133 -4.09 -5.58 -12.77
CA ILE A 133 -4.17 -7.05 -12.77
C ILE A 133 -5.05 -7.59 -13.91
N LEU A 134 -6.13 -6.90 -14.25
CA LEU A 134 -7.06 -7.35 -15.31
C LEU A 134 -6.47 -7.25 -16.72
N GLU A 135 -5.53 -6.32 -16.94
CA GLU A 135 -4.79 -6.11 -18.19
C GLU A 135 -3.63 -7.10 -18.37
N ILE A 136 -3.07 -7.63 -17.27
CA ILE A 136 -1.91 -8.51 -17.34
C ILE A 136 -2.24 -9.83 -18.05
N ASN A 137 -1.33 -10.21 -18.96
CA ASN A 137 -1.34 -11.54 -19.56
C ASN A 137 -0.54 -12.53 -18.69
N TYR A 138 -1.27 -13.42 -18.00
CA TYR A 138 -0.70 -14.50 -17.22
C TYR A 138 -0.61 -15.79 -18.04
N ASP A 139 0.61 -16.24 -18.32
CA ASP A 139 0.88 -17.53 -18.94
C ASP A 139 1.04 -18.67 -17.89
N LYS A 140 1.28 -19.90 -18.36
CA LYS A 140 1.47 -21.07 -17.48
C LYS A 140 2.73 -20.97 -16.62
N LYS A 141 3.80 -20.34 -17.10
CA LYS A 141 5.05 -20.13 -16.37
C LYS A 141 4.84 -19.19 -15.19
N ILE A 142 4.04 -18.13 -15.36
CA ILE A 142 3.69 -17.21 -14.27
C ILE A 142 2.87 -17.93 -13.19
N ARG A 143 1.90 -18.76 -13.58
CA ARG A 143 1.13 -19.57 -12.59
C ARG A 143 2.03 -20.51 -11.78
N LYS A 144 3.01 -21.13 -12.44
CA LYS A 144 3.99 -21.99 -11.77
C LYS A 144 4.87 -21.22 -10.78
N ASN A 145 5.23 -19.98 -11.11
CA ASN A 145 5.97 -19.12 -10.18
C ASN A 145 5.22 -18.91 -8.86
N TYR A 146 3.89 -18.77 -8.90
CA TYR A 146 3.07 -18.74 -7.68
C TYR A 146 3.09 -20.07 -6.93
N THR A 147 2.87 -21.21 -7.60
CA THR A 147 2.84 -22.51 -6.90
C THR A 147 4.18 -22.85 -6.26
N ASP A 148 5.30 -22.54 -6.93
CA ASP A 148 6.65 -22.68 -6.37
C ASP A 148 6.88 -21.79 -5.15
N PHE A 149 6.41 -20.54 -5.18
CA PHE A 149 6.43 -19.65 -4.02
C PHE A 149 5.64 -20.22 -2.84
N VAL A 150 4.42 -20.71 -3.09
CA VAL A 150 3.57 -21.27 -2.03
C VAL A 150 4.13 -22.57 -1.45
N ARG A 151 4.76 -23.42 -2.27
CA ARG A 151 5.40 -24.66 -1.80
C ARG A 151 6.44 -24.40 -0.70
N GLN A 152 7.16 -23.27 -0.76
CA GLN A 152 8.17 -22.92 0.25
C GLN A 152 7.58 -22.80 1.66
N PHE A 153 6.32 -22.36 1.79
CA PHE A 153 5.63 -22.24 3.09
C PHE A 153 5.13 -23.59 3.62
N TYR A 154 5.06 -24.62 2.78
CA TYR A 154 4.42 -25.91 3.11
C TYR A 154 5.33 -27.13 2.95
N LEU A 155 6.66 -26.94 2.91
CA LEU A 155 7.65 -28.02 2.75
C LEU A 155 7.45 -29.20 3.73
N ASN A 156 6.90 -28.94 4.91
CA ASN A 156 6.67 -29.95 5.96
C ASN A 156 5.23 -30.52 5.99
N SER A 157 4.46 -30.34 4.92
CA SER A 157 3.04 -30.74 4.85
C SER A 157 2.67 -31.36 3.51
N ASP A 158 2.89 -32.68 3.38
CA ASP A 158 2.55 -33.49 2.18
C ASP A 158 1.12 -33.26 1.69
N GLN A 159 0.17 -33.06 2.61
CA GLN A 159 -1.22 -32.81 2.25
C GLN A 159 -1.42 -31.46 1.56
N GLN A 160 -0.70 -30.42 2.01
CA GLN A 160 -0.79 -29.08 1.43
C GLN A 160 -0.07 -29.04 0.10
N LEU A 161 1.08 -29.72 0.00
CA LEU A 161 1.79 -29.92 -1.26
C LEU A 161 0.89 -30.61 -2.29
N ASN A 162 0.19 -31.69 -1.91
CA ASN A 162 -0.78 -32.36 -2.80
C ASN A 162 -1.95 -31.44 -3.24
N ILE A 163 -2.43 -30.55 -2.36
CA ILE A 163 -3.45 -29.55 -2.74
C ILE A 163 -2.88 -28.57 -3.78
N ILE A 164 -1.63 -28.14 -3.63
CA ILE A 164 -0.94 -27.25 -4.56
C ILE A 164 -0.71 -27.96 -5.90
N ASP A 165 -0.27 -29.22 -5.89
CA ASP A 165 -0.07 -30.02 -7.10
C ASP A 165 -1.39 -30.24 -7.84
N THR A 166 -2.45 -30.61 -7.11
CA THR A 166 -3.80 -30.72 -7.68
C THR A 166 -4.26 -29.40 -8.30
N PHE A 167 -3.96 -28.27 -7.66
CA PHE A 167 -4.28 -26.95 -8.19
C PHE A 167 -3.51 -26.66 -9.47
N GLU A 168 -2.20 -26.90 -9.49
CA GLU A 168 -1.35 -26.65 -10.65
C GLU A 168 -1.76 -27.49 -11.87
N GLU A 169 -2.02 -28.78 -11.67
CA GLU A 169 -2.34 -29.74 -12.73
C GLU A 169 -3.77 -29.55 -13.27
N ASN A 170 -4.73 -29.35 -12.37
CA ASN A 170 -6.15 -29.36 -12.71
C ASN A 170 -6.78 -27.96 -12.76
N TYR A 171 -5.98 -26.89 -12.70
CA TYR A 171 -6.52 -25.52 -12.65
C TYR A 171 -7.56 -25.25 -13.74
N ASN A 172 -7.25 -25.61 -14.99
CA ASN A 172 -8.13 -25.34 -16.14
C ASN A 172 -9.30 -26.33 -16.29
N LEU A 173 -9.37 -27.40 -15.48
CA LEU A 173 -10.47 -28.39 -15.52
C LEU A 173 -11.72 -27.90 -14.77
N HIS A 174 -11.57 -26.91 -13.90
CA HIS A 174 -12.65 -26.32 -13.12
C HIS A 174 -12.66 -24.80 -13.27
N SER A 175 -13.81 -24.18 -13.01
CA SER A 175 -13.92 -22.73 -13.06
C SER A 175 -13.18 -22.06 -11.89
N PRO A 176 -12.68 -20.82 -12.06
CA PRO A 176 -12.16 -20.03 -10.96
C PRO A 176 -13.11 -19.91 -9.77
N ILE A 177 -14.44 -19.79 -10.00
CA ILE A 177 -15.45 -19.75 -8.92
C ILE A 177 -15.42 -21.05 -8.10
N TRP A 178 -15.32 -22.21 -8.77
CA TRP A 178 -15.22 -23.50 -8.11
C TRP A 178 -13.95 -23.60 -7.27
N TRP A 179 -12.82 -23.11 -7.80
CA TRP A 179 -11.55 -23.06 -7.06
C TRP A 179 -11.59 -22.12 -5.87
N TYR A 180 -12.23 -20.96 -6.00
CA TYR A 180 -12.38 -19.98 -4.93
C TYR A 180 -13.23 -20.53 -3.77
N THR A 181 -14.19 -21.39 -4.07
CA THR A 181 -15.10 -21.99 -3.08
C THR A 181 -14.63 -23.37 -2.59
N ARG A 182 -13.59 -23.94 -3.21
CA ARG A 182 -12.98 -25.21 -2.79
C ARG A 182 -12.36 -25.08 -1.42
N LYS A 183 -12.30 -26.21 -0.69
CA LYS A 183 -11.46 -26.39 0.51
C LYS A 183 -9.95 -26.39 0.15
N CYS A 184 -9.45 -25.31 -0.45
CA CYS A 184 -8.03 -25.05 -0.68
C CYS A 184 -7.66 -23.67 -0.10
N ASN A 185 -6.36 -23.38 0.00
CA ASN A 185 -5.90 -22.18 0.71
C ASN A 185 -6.14 -20.88 -0.05
N ILE A 186 -6.60 -20.92 -1.31
CA ILE A 186 -6.69 -19.72 -2.18
C ILE A 186 -7.61 -18.66 -1.57
N TYR A 187 -8.81 -19.05 -1.15
CA TYR A 187 -9.75 -18.14 -0.48
C TYR A 187 -9.13 -17.47 0.76
N HIS A 188 -8.53 -18.27 1.63
CA HIS A 188 -7.94 -17.80 2.88
C HIS A 188 -6.70 -16.91 2.63
N MET A 189 -5.89 -17.27 1.64
CA MET A 189 -4.69 -16.52 1.26
C MET A 189 -5.05 -15.16 0.65
N LEU A 190 -5.98 -15.11 -0.31
CA LEU A 190 -6.44 -13.86 -0.91
C LEU A 190 -7.04 -12.93 0.15
N ARG A 191 -7.93 -13.47 0.98
CA ARG A 191 -8.58 -12.68 2.03
C ARG A 191 -7.59 -12.11 3.02
N LYS A 192 -6.65 -12.94 3.51
CA LYS A 192 -5.59 -12.49 4.40
C LYS A 192 -4.69 -11.46 3.71
N ALA A 193 -4.38 -11.65 2.43
CA ALA A 193 -3.54 -10.75 1.67
C ALA A 193 -4.17 -9.37 1.50
N PHE A 194 -5.46 -9.28 1.14
CA PHE A 194 -6.15 -7.98 1.09
C PHE A 194 -6.29 -7.34 2.46
N TYR A 195 -6.66 -8.10 3.48
CA TYR A 195 -6.79 -7.59 4.85
C TYR A 195 -5.47 -7.06 5.42
N LYS A 196 -4.36 -7.76 5.17
CA LYS A 196 -3.01 -7.34 5.62
C LYS A 196 -2.29 -6.42 4.62
N LYS A 197 -2.89 -6.15 3.46
CA LYS A 197 -2.25 -5.46 2.32
C LYS A 197 -0.91 -6.12 1.92
N ASP A 198 -0.89 -7.44 1.92
CA ASP A 198 0.26 -8.24 1.45
C ASP A 198 0.28 -8.26 -0.08
N PHE A 199 0.87 -7.20 -0.66
CA PHE A 199 0.92 -7.02 -2.10
C PHE A 199 1.70 -8.13 -2.81
N GLU A 200 2.64 -8.77 -2.14
CA GLU A 200 3.41 -9.89 -2.69
C GLU A 200 2.51 -11.07 -3.05
N ILE A 201 1.60 -11.44 -2.15
CA ILE A 201 0.61 -12.48 -2.43
C ILE A 201 -0.38 -12.01 -3.48
N ILE A 202 -0.85 -10.75 -3.41
CA ILE A 202 -1.85 -10.19 -4.34
C ILE A 202 -1.35 -10.25 -5.79
N TRP A 203 -0.14 -9.77 -6.08
CA TRP A 203 0.34 -9.74 -7.47
C TRP A 203 0.67 -11.14 -7.99
N ARG A 204 1.20 -12.04 -7.14
CA ARG A 204 1.49 -13.44 -7.51
C ARG A 204 0.20 -14.23 -7.79
N LEU A 205 -0.87 -13.96 -7.05
CA LEU A 205 -2.22 -14.48 -7.31
C LEU A 205 -3.00 -13.67 -8.35
N GLY A 206 -2.39 -12.68 -8.99
CA GLY A 206 -3.05 -11.81 -9.97
C GLY A 206 -3.70 -12.59 -11.11
N PHE A 207 -3.12 -13.71 -11.55
CA PHE A 207 -3.75 -14.59 -12.56
C PHE A 207 -5.11 -15.10 -12.10
N PHE A 208 -5.21 -15.54 -10.84
CA PHE A 208 -6.42 -16.08 -10.27
C PHE A 208 -7.44 -14.97 -10.05
N ILE A 209 -7.00 -13.82 -9.53
CA ILE A 209 -7.85 -12.64 -9.36
C ILE A 209 -8.46 -12.22 -10.72
N ARG A 210 -7.64 -12.17 -11.78
CA ARG A 210 -8.10 -11.85 -13.13
C ARG A 210 -9.11 -12.87 -13.63
N ASP A 211 -8.77 -14.16 -13.56
CA ASP A 211 -9.60 -15.24 -14.07
C ASP A 211 -10.94 -15.30 -13.31
N LEU A 212 -10.93 -15.14 -11.98
CA LEU A 212 -12.13 -15.10 -11.14
C LEU A 212 -13.03 -13.90 -11.48
N ASN A 213 -12.48 -12.71 -11.63
CA ASN A 213 -13.25 -11.53 -12.07
C ASN A 213 -13.88 -11.75 -13.46
N ARG A 214 -13.14 -12.33 -14.40
CA ARG A 214 -13.65 -12.66 -15.74
C ARG A 214 -14.75 -13.72 -15.70
N ASP A 215 -14.58 -14.75 -14.87
CA ASP A 215 -15.55 -15.83 -14.71
C ASP A 215 -16.86 -15.35 -14.06
N ILE A 216 -16.77 -14.52 -13.02
CA ILE A 216 -17.94 -13.85 -12.41
C ILE A 216 -18.66 -12.98 -13.45
N ARG A 217 -17.93 -12.14 -14.19
CA ARG A 217 -18.51 -11.27 -15.21
C ARG A 217 -19.18 -12.06 -16.33
N LYS A 218 -18.52 -13.11 -16.84
CA LYS A 218 -19.07 -13.99 -17.87
C LYS A 218 -20.36 -14.66 -17.38
N SER A 219 -20.32 -15.25 -16.19
CA SER A 219 -21.46 -15.95 -15.59
C SER A 219 -22.62 -14.99 -15.31
N HIS A 220 -22.33 -13.78 -14.83
CA HIS A 220 -23.30 -12.72 -14.62
C HIS A 220 -24.03 -12.37 -15.92
N LEU A 221 -23.29 -12.08 -17.00
CA LEU A 221 -23.86 -11.76 -18.31
C LEU A 221 -24.69 -12.90 -18.90
N GLN A 222 -24.38 -14.15 -18.60
CA GLN A 222 -25.16 -15.31 -19.07
C GLN A 222 -26.48 -15.50 -18.31
N THR A 223 -26.53 -15.10 -17.04
CA THR A 223 -27.66 -15.39 -16.15
C THR A 223 -28.61 -14.20 -15.96
N HIS A 224 -28.11 -12.96 -16.02
CA HIS A 224 -28.85 -11.76 -15.62
C HIS A 224 -29.42 -10.93 -16.78
N ASN A 225 -29.26 -11.35 -18.04
CA ASN A 225 -29.77 -10.62 -19.22
C ASN A 225 -31.30 -10.39 -19.22
N HIS A 226 -32.06 -11.10 -18.37
CA HIS A 226 -33.52 -11.00 -18.28
C HIS A 226 -34.05 -10.63 -16.89
N GLN A 227 -33.17 -10.39 -15.91
CA GLN A 227 -33.59 -10.11 -14.54
C GLN A 227 -33.92 -8.63 -14.36
N ARG A 228 -35.15 -8.31 -13.95
CA ARG A 228 -35.67 -6.94 -13.83
C ARG A 228 -36.04 -6.53 -12.41
N SER A 229 -36.04 -7.47 -11.47
CA SER A 229 -36.40 -7.22 -10.07
C SER A 229 -35.18 -6.83 -9.24
N LEU A 230 -35.37 -5.90 -8.31
CA LEU A 230 -34.38 -5.54 -7.30
C LEU A 230 -33.93 -6.81 -6.54
N VAL A 231 -32.62 -6.93 -6.29
CA VAL A 231 -32.04 -8.01 -5.49
C VAL A 231 -31.43 -7.40 -4.24
N THR A 232 -31.84 -7.87 -3.06
CA THR A 232 -31.24 -7.48 -1.78
C THR A 232 -30.38 -8.61 -1.26
N VAL A 233 -29.12 -8.30 -0.94
CA VAL A 233 -28.19 -9.22 -0.28
C VAL A 233 -27.67 -8.63 1.02
N TYR A 234 -27.17 -9.48 1.91
CA TYR A 234 -26.68 -9.12 3.21
C TYR A 234 -25.25 -9.61 3.42
N ARG A 235 -24.42 -8.76 4.02
CA ARG A 235 -23.08 -9.11 4.50
C ARG A 235 -22.92 -8.64 5.93
N THR A 236 -22.45 -9.52 6.80
CA THR A 236 -22.10 -9.14 8.17
C THR A 236 -20.59 -9.17 8.37
N THR A 237 -20.06 -8.16 9.07
CA THR A 237 -18.64 -8.08 9.48
C THR A 237 -18.51 -7.40 10.84
N ALA A 238 -17.31 -7.47 11.41
CA ALA A 238 -16.91 -6.76 12.61
C ALA A 238 -15.81 -5.75 12.23
N ILE A 239 -15.99 -4.49 12.60
CA ILE A 239 -15.01 -3.42 12.36
C ILE A 239 -14.56 -2.79 13.68
N LYS A 240 -13.38 -2.18 13.68
CA LYS A 240 -12.87 -1.47 14.87
C LYS A 240 -13.64 -0.16 15.07
N THR A 241 -13.63 0.36 16.29
CA THR A 241 -14.28 1.63 16.63
C THR A 241 -13.81 2.80 15.75
N ALA A 242 -12.51 2.90 15.45
CA ALA A 242 -11.98 3.95 14.58
C ALA A 242 -12.54 3.88 13.14
N ASP A 243 -12.64 2.67 12.58
CA ASP A 243 -13.20 2.46 11.23
C ASP A 243 -14.71 2.75 11.22
N PHE A 244 -15.40 2.46 12.33
CA PHE A 244 -16.81 2.78 12.50
C PHE A 244 -17.05 4.29 12.55
N GLU A 245 -16.24 5.06 13.28
CA GLU A 245 -16.35 6.53 13.31
C GLU A 245 -16.17 7.14 11.92
N LYS A 246 -15.30 6.56 11.08
CA LYS A 246 -15.16 6.98 9.68
C LYS A 246 -16.46 6.69 8.92
N LEU A 247 -16.96 5.45 9.01
CA LEU A 247 -18.19 5.02 8.34
C LEU A 247 -19.41 5.87 8.73
N GLU A 248 -19.52 6.25 10.01
CA GLU A 248 -20.59 7.10 10.54
C GLU A 248 -20.59 8.51 9.91
N ARG A 249 -19.42 9.04 9.56
CA ARG A 249 -19.27 10.38 8.96
C ARG A 249 -19.33 10.38 7.43
N SER A 250 -19.45 9.23 6.80
CA SER A 250 -19.35 9.07 5.33
C SER A 250 -20.70 8.84 4.64
N GLU A 251 -21.83 9.25 5.24
CA GLU A 251 -23.15 9.21 4.60
C GLU A 251 -23.12 9.97 3.26
N GLY A 252 -23.65 9.34 2.20
CA GLY A 252 -23.62 9.86 0.83
C GLY A 252 -22.29 9.69 0.09
N GLY A 253 -21.22 9.25 0.75
CA GLY A 253 -19.94 8.86 0.14
C GLY A 253 -19.99 7.46 -0.48
N VAL A 254 -18.82 6.92 -0.84
CA VAL A 254 -18.70 5.60 -1.47
C VAL A 254 -17.83 4.64 -0.66
N LEU A 255 -18.19 3.36 -0.69
CA LEU A 255 -17.54 2.27 0.00
C LEU A 255 -17.20 1.17 -1.01
N ALA A 256 -16.00 0.62 -0.94
CA ALA A 256 -15.61 -0.58 -1.66
C ALA A 256 -15.22 -1.69 -0.69
N PHE A 257 -15.55 -2.92 -1.06
CA PHE A 257 -14.97 -4.11 -0.43
C PHE A 257 -13.69 -4.47 -1.20
N ASP A 258 -12.56 -4.51 -0.50
CA ASP A 258 -11.24 -4.64 -1.12
C ASP A 258 -10.94 -6.07 -1.62
N ASP A 259 -11.81 -7.05 -1.34
CA ASP A 259 -11.70 -8.44 -1.76
C ASP A 259 -13.00 -8.87 -2.50
N PHE A 260 -13.03 -10.08 -3.02
CA PHE A 260 -14.26 -10.71 -3.51
C PHE A 260 -15.25 -10.89 -2.36
N LEU A 261 -16.47 -10.40 -2.57
CA LEU A 261 -17.49 -10.34 -1.54
C LEU A 261 -18.47 -11.50 -1.68
N ILE A 262 -18.53 -12.39 -0.68
CA ILE A 262 -19.59 -13.40 -0.53
C ILE A 262 -20.65 -12.87 0.43
N THR A 263 -21.88 -12.83 -0.04
CA THR A 263 -23.07 -12.34 0.67
C THR A 263 -24.14 -13.44 0.74
N THR A 264 -25.20 -13.19 1.51
CA THR A 264 -26.37 -14.07 1.60
C THR A 264 -27.66 -13.33 1.22
N LEU A 265 -28.59 -14.01 0.56
CA LEU A 265 -29.96 -13.53 0.33
C LEU A 265 -30.81 -13.56 1.61
N GLU A 266 -30.36 -14.26 2.65
CA GLU A 266 -31.13 -14.47 3.88
C GLU A 266 -30.67 -13.55 5.02
N LEU A 267 -31.52 -12.58 5.37
CA LEU A 267 -31.26 -11.69 6.53
C LEU A 267 -31.04 -12.47 7.84
N ASN A 268 -31.76 -13.58 8.03
CA ASN A 268 -31.63 -14.40 9.24
C ASN A 268 -30.23 -15.02 9.40
N VAL A 269 -29.57 -15.37 8.29
CA VAL A 269 -28.19 -15.88 8.30
C VAL A 269 -27.23 -14.76 8.70
N ALA A 270 -27.41 -13.56 8.14
CA ALA A 270 -26.61 -12.38 8.48
C ALA A 270 -26.76 -11.97 9.96
N LEU A 271 -27.99 -11.97 10.49
CA LEU A 271 -28.29 -11.65 11.89
C LEU A 271 -27.69 -12.66 12.86
N LYS A 272 -27.79 -13.96 12.57
CA LYS A 272 -27.16 -15.01 13.39
C LYS A 272 -25.65 -14.77 13.52
N PHE A 273 -24.98 -14.43 12.41
CA PHE A 273 -23.56 -14.13 12.45
C PHE A 273 -23.27 -12.82 13.21
N ALA A 274 -24.09 -11.79 13.05
CA ALA A 274 -23.90 -10.51 13.73
C ALA A 274 -23.96 -10.64 15.26
N ASN A 275 -24.91 -11.42 15.76
CA ASN A 275 -25.05 -11.70 17.19
C ASN A 275 -23.83 -12.41 17.78
N THR A 276 -23.11 -13.22 17.00
CA THR A 276 -21.86 -13.84 17.47
C THR A 276 -20.73 -12.82 17.62
N LEU A 277 -20.69 -11.79 16.77
CA LEU A 277 -19.65 -10.76 16.76
C LEU A 277 -19.86 -9.68 17.83
N CYS A 278 -21.12 -9.40 18.20
CA CYS A 278 -21.45 -8.39 19.23
C CYS A 278 -20.87 -8.71 20.62
N ASN A 279 -20.50 -9.97 20.86
CA ASN A 279 -19.93 -10.41 22.13
C ASN A 279 -18.45 -10.04 22.29
N ASP A 280 -17.75 -9.62 21.23
CA ASP A 280 -16.36 -9.18 21.32
C ASP A 280 -16.31 -7.70 21.74
N PRO A 281 -15.80 -7.34 22.94
CA PRO A 281 -15.84 -5.99 23.44
C PRO A 281 -15.03 -4.96 22.62
N GLY A 282 -14.13 -5.38 21.73
CA GLY A 282 -13.31 -4.47 20.91
C GLY A 282 -13.87 -4.15 19.50
N MET A 283 -14.97 -4.79 19.09
CA MET A 283 -15.45 -4.75 17.70
C MET A 283 -16.93 -4.36 17.56
N ILE A 284 -17.26 -3.53 16.57
CA ILE A 284 -18.64 -3.17 16.25
C ILE A 284 -19.15 -4.06 15.11
N ALA A 285 -20.27 -4.73 15.32
CA ALA A 285 -20.89 -5.58 14.31
C ALA A 285 -21.71 -4.74 13.33
N ILE A 286 -21.45 -4.91 12.04
CA ILE A 286 -22.12 -4.20 10.95
C ILE A 286 -22.81 -5.22 10.04
N ILE A 287 -24.08 -4.97 9.75
CA ILE A 287 -24.83 -5.64 8.69
C ILE A 287 -24.94 -4.68 7.51
N PHE A 288 -24.24 -4.97 6.43
CA PHE A 288 -24.45 -4.30 5.15
C PHE A 288 -25.66 -4.91 4.46
N LYS A 289 -26.70 -4.10 4.26
CA LYS A 289 -27.84 -4.41 3.40
C LYS A 289 -27.57 -3.76 2.05
N ILE A 290 -27.39 -4.57 1.02
CA ILE A 290 -27.00 -4.12 -0.31
C ILE A 290 -28.19 -4.32 -1.24
N ASP A 291 -28.73 -3.23 -1.74
CA ASP A 291 -29.81 -3.23 -2.73
C ASP A 291 -29.21 -3.06 -4.14
N ILE A 292 -29.52 -4.00 -5.02
CA ILE A 292 -28.95 -4.10 -6.37
C ILE A 292 -30.08 -3.96 -7.37
N ASP A 293 -29.98 -2.95 -8.22
CA ASP A 293 -30.81 -2.81 -9.41
C ASP A 293 -30.06 -3.42 -10.61
N PRO A 294 -30.50 -4.57 -11.16
CA PRO A 294 -29.84 -5.21 -12.30
C PRO A 294 -29.82 -4.35 -13.57
N ILE A 295 -30.70 -3.35 -13.69
CA ILE A 295 -30.83 -2.52 -14.90
C ILE A 295 -29.78 -1.40 -14.91
N THR A 296 -29.55 -0.78 -13.76
CA THR A 296 -28.68 0.40 -13.65
C THR A 296 -27.29 0.09 -13.11
N SER A 297 -27.13 -1.04 -12.42
CA SER A 297 -25.86 -1.48 -11.85
C SER A 297 -24.85 -1.93 -12.91
N THR A 298 -23.59 -1.59 -12.69
CA THR A 298 -22.45 -2.05 -13.52
C THR A 298 -21.70 -3.21 -12.87
N MET A 299 -22.20 -3.67 -11.73
CA MET A 299 -21.55 -4.67 -10.91
C MET A 299 -21.73 -6.07 -11.47
N SER A 300 -20.66 -6.86 -11.45
CA SER A 300 -20.72 -8.28 -11.80
C SER A 300 -20.87 -9.11 -10.54
N TYR A 301 -21.95 -9.90 -10.46
CA TYR A 301 -22.23 -10.81 -9.36
C TYR A 301 -22.93 -12.08 -9.85
N ILE A 302 -22.83 -13.15 -9.07
CA ILE A 302 -23.41 -14.44 -9.43
C ILE A 302 -23.86 -15.21 -8.18
N ALA A 303 -25.03 -15.85 -8.26
CA ALA A 303 -25.46 -16.81 -7.25
C ALA A 303 -24.58 -18.07 -7.33
N LEU A 304 -24.10 -18.57 -6.19
CA LEU A 304 -23.13 -19.68 -6.15
C LEU A 304 -23.75 -21.06 -6.38
N ASN A 305 -25.08 -21.15 -6.47
CA ASN A 305 -25.85 -22.37 -6.70
C ASN A 305 -25.25 -23.17 -7.87
N ASN A 306 -24.86 -24.42 -7.63
CA ASN A 306 -24.28 -25.35 -8.62
C ASN A 306 -22.94 -24.93 -9.26
N LEU A 307 -22.40 -23.75 -8.94
CA LEU A 307 -21.09 -23.29 -9.40
C LEU A 307 -19.99 -23.48 -8.34
N SER A 308 -20.40 -23.50 -7.07
CA SER A 308 -19.47 -23.66 -5.96
C SER A 308 -19.00 -25.11 -5.81
N PHE A 309 -17.83 -25.31 -5.19
CA PHE A 309 -17.36 -26.63 -4.77
C PHE A 309 -18.34 -27.35 -3.85
N PHE A 310 -19.09 -26.60 -3.05
CA PHE A 310 -20.11 -27.12 -2.14
C PHE A 310 -21.46 -27.19 -2.84
N SER A 311 -22.19 -28.29 -2.66
CA SER A 311 -23.54 -28.44 -3.20
C SER A 311 -24.58 -27.58 -2.46
N ASN A 312 -24.30 -27.17 -1.21
CA ASN A 312 -25.25 -26.46 -0.34
C ASN A 312 -24.83 -24.99 -0.11
N THR A 313 -24.77 -24.20 -1.18
CA THR A 313 -24.54 -22.74 -1.14
C THR A 313 -25.78 -21.96 -1.56
N GLU A 314 -26.96 -22.56 -1.40
CA GLU A 314 -28.24 -21.91 -1.67
C GLU A 314 -28.32 -20.57 -0.92
N GLY A 315 -28.60 -19.52 -1.68
CA GLY A 315 -28.71 -18.18 -1.15
C GLY A 315 -27.39 -17.41 -1.02
N GLU A 316 -26.24 -17.98 -1.36
CA GLU A 316 -24.98 -17.23 -1.40
C GLU A 316 -24.74 -16.54 -2.75
N VAL A 317 -24.35 -15.27 -2.71
CA VAL A 317 -24.05 -14.46 -3.89
C VAL A 317 -22.62 -13.94 -3.81
N LEU A 318 -21.84 -14.18 -4.86
CA LEU A 318 -20.45 -13.75 -5.01
C LEU A 318 -20.36 -12.53 -5.93
N PHE A 319 -19.69 -11.49 -5.46
CA PHE A 319 -19.39 -10.28 -6.22
C PHE A 319 -17.95 -10.26 -6.71
N SER A 320 -17.74 -9.59 -7.85
CA SER A 320 -16.43 -9.15 -8.30
C SER A 320 -15.75 -8.30 -7.22
N MET A 321 -14.43 -8.44 -7.12
CA MET A 321 -13.59 -7.67 -6.21
C MET A 321 -13.71 -6.15 -6.44
N ASN A 322 -13.50 -5.32 -5.42
CA ASN A 322 -13.49 -3.85 -5.51
C ASN A 322 -14.77 -3.27 -6.11
N THR A 323 -15.89 -3.91 -5.82
CA THR A 323 -17.16 -3.34 -6.23
C THR A 323 -17.53 -2.17 -5.32
N ILE A 324 -18.00 -1.08 -5.92
CA ILE A 324 -18.24 0.20 -5.25
C ILE A 324 -19.74 0.36 -4.96
N PHE A 325 -20.04 0.83 -3.75
CA PHE A 325 -21.36 1.03 -3.20
C PHE A 325 -21.50 2.44 -2.65
N ARG A 326 -22.68 3.06 -2.81
CA ARG A 326 -22.97 4.33 -2.16
C ARG A 326 -23.51 4.06 -0.76
N ILE A 327 -23.00 4.80 0.23
CA ILE A 327 -23.46 4.70 1.61
C ILE A 327 -24.73 5.55 1.73
N GLU A 328 -25.88 4.90 1.86
CA GLU A 328 -27.17 5.61 1.94
C GLU A 328 -27.48 6.04 3.37
N LYS A 329 -27.44 5.09 4.31
CA LYS A 329 -27.84 5.35 5.68
C LYS A 329 -27.24 4.34 6.63
N LEU A 330 -26.83 4.81 7.81
CA LEU A 330 -26.44 3.99 8.95
C LEU A 330 -27.54 4.01 10.01
N GLU A 331 -27.95 2.83 10.47
CA GLU A 331 -29.04 2.65 11.43
C GLU A 331 -28.58 1.78 12.61
N LYS A 332 -28.74 2.30 13.84
CA LYS A 332 -28.50 1.52 15.05
C LYS A 332 -29.62 0.49 15.23
N ARG A 333 -29.27 -0.79 15.33
CA ARG A 333 -30.24 -1.85 15.66
C ARG A 333 -30.24 -2.17 17.14
N GLN A 334 -29.07 -2.40 17.72
CA GLN A 334 -28.88 -2.70 19.15
C GLN A 334 -27.52 -2.14 19.61
N ASP A 335 -27.16 -2.38 20.87
CA ASP A 335 -25.83 -2.00 21.34
C ASP A 335 -24.76 -2.74 20.53
N ARG A 336 -23.84 -1.97 19.94
CA ARG A 336 -22.73 -2.45 19.09
C ARG A 336 -23.15 -3.24 17.84
N LEU A 337 -24.41 -3.11 17.43
CA LEU A 337 -24.95 -3.69 16.20
C LEU A 337 -25.62 -2.60 15.36
N TYR A 338 -25.06 -2.35 14.18
CA TYR A 338 -25.58 -1.38 13.22
C TYR A 338 -25.87 -2.04 11.88
N GLN A 339 -26.81 -1.46 11.14
CA GLN A 339 -27.06 -1.76 9.75
C GLN A 339 -26.63 -0.58 8.89
N VAL A 340 -25.96 -0.87 7.78
CA VAL A 340 -25.63 0.12 6.76
C VAL A 340 -26.32 -0.26 5.47
N ASN A 341 -27.15 0.65 4.96
CA ASN A 341 -27.82 0.50 3.68
C ASN A 341 -26.87 0.99 2.59
N LEU A 342 -26.66 0.12 1.61
CA LEU A 342 -25.78 0.33 0.47
C LEU A 342 -26.57 0.16 -0.82
N THR A 343 -26.31 1.03 -1.79
CA THR A 343 -26.83 0.93 -3.15
C THR A 343 -25.69 0.74 -4.13
N ALA A 344 -25.93 -0.09 -5.16
CA ALA A 344 -24.96 -0.30 -6.22
C ALA A 344 -24.67 1.01 -6.99
N VAL A 345 -23.39 1.35 -7.18
CA VAL A 345 -23.03 2.51 -8.00
C VAL A 345 -23.08 2.16 -9.49
N GLY A 346 -23.72 3.01 -10.28
CA GLY A 346 -23.91 2.83 -11.72
C GLY A 346 -22.92 3.61 -12.59
N LYS A 347 -22.94 3.34 -13.89
CA LYS A 347 -22.05 3.92 -14.92
C LYS A 347 -22.15 5.45 -15.10
N LYS A 348 -23.23 6.05 -14.62
CA LYS A 348 -23.52 7.50 -14.76
C LYS A 348 -23.03 8.32 -13.57
N ASP A 349 -22.39 7.67 -12.60
CA ASP A 349 -21.89 8.32 -11.41
C ASP A 349 -20.62 9.13 -11.76
N GLU A 350 -20.77 10.45 -11.79
CA GLU A 350 -19.69 11.39 -12.16
C GLU A 350 -18.47 11.26 -11.23
N GLU A 351 -18.68 10.96 -9.95
CA GLU A 351 -17.63 10.81 -8.95
C GLU A 351 -16.72 9.63 -9.30
N ILE A 352 -17.31 8.49 -9.65
CA ILE A 352 -16.56 7.29 -10.07
C ILE A 352 -15.90 7.48 -11.44
N LYS A 353 -16.56 8.19 -12.36
CA LYS A 353 -16.00 8.48 -13.68
C LYS A 353 -14.73 9.32 -13.57
N ASN A 354 -14.76 10.39 -12.77
CA ASN A 354 -13.59 11.25 -12.53
C ASN A 354 -12.44 10.48 -11.89
N ILE A 355 -12.75 9.57 -10.95
CA ILE A 355 -11.77 8.68 -10.33
C ILE A 355 -11.12 7.77 -11.40
N LEU A 356 -11.91 7.14 -12.27
CA LEU A 356 -11.39 6.26 -13.33
C LEU A 356 -10.57 7.04 -14.37
N GLU A 357 -11.00 8.23 -14.77
CA GLU A 357 -10.24 9.08 -15.71
C GLU A 357 -8.89 9.51 -15.12
N TYR A 358 -8.87 9.93 -13.85
CA TYR A 358 -7.63 10.20 -13.13
C TYR A 358 -6.70 8.98 -13.10
N MET A 359 -7.25 7.77 -12.90
CA MET A 359 -6.45 6.54 -12.89
C MET A 359 -5.80 6.25 -14.25
N ASP A 360 -6.55 6.46 -15.33
CA ASP A 360 -6.06 6.26 -16.69
C ASP A 360 -4.98 7.28 -17.06
N GLU A 361 -5.11 8.54 -16.64
CA GLU A 361 -4.08 9.58 -16.83
C GLU A 361 -2.77 9.23 -16.12
N VAL A 362 -2.82 8.78 -14.86
CA VAL A 362 -1.61 8.47 -14.05
C VAL A 362 -0.86 7.24 -14.58
N THR A 363 -1.57 6.32 -15.25
CA THR A 363 -1.02 5.03 -15.70
C THR A 363 -0.88 4.88 -17.21
N LEU A 364 -1.11 5.96 -17.97
CA LEU A 364 -1.14 5.93 -19.43
C LEU A 364 0.16 5.37 -20.03
N GLY A 365 0.03 4.49 -21.02
CA GLY A 365 1.14 3.97 -21.81
C GLY A 365 1.95 2.82 -21.18
N LEU A 366 1.68 2.44 -19.93
CA LEU A 366 2.37 1.33 -19.27
C LEU A 366 1.67 -0.03 -19.51
N SER A 367 2.44 -1.11 -19.55
CA SER A 367 1.87 -2.47 -19.49
C SER A 367 1.31 -2.74 -18.10
N GLY A 368 0.37 -3.69 -17.96
CA GLY A 368 -0.27 -3.98 -16.67
C GLY A 368 0.72 -4.30 -15.53
N TRP A 369 1.87 -4.92 -15.83
CA TRP A 369 2.92 -5.17 -14.84
C TRP A 369 3.60 -3.89 -14.36
N TYR A 370 3.97 -2.99 -15.28
CA TYR A 370 4.63 -1.73 -14.94
C TYR A 370 3.67 -0.77 -14.25
N LYS A 371 2.38 -0.77 -14.64
CA LYS A 371 1.32 -0.08 -13.90
C LYS A 371 1.29 -0.55 -12.45
N LEU A 372 1.26 -1.87 -12.23
CA LEU A 372 1.20 -2.43 -10.87
C LEU A 372 2.44 -2.06 -10.05
N ALA A 373 3.64 -2.16 -10.62
CA ALA A 373 4.88 -1.79 -9.92
C ALA A 373 4.90 -0.30 -9.56
N LYS A 374 4.55 0.60 -10.49
CA LYS A 374 4.48 2.04 -10.25
C LYS A 374 3.50 2.40 -9.14
N LEU A 375 2.33 1.77 -9.12
CA LEU A 375 1.34 1.96 -8.06
C LEU A 375 1.89 1.56 -6.68
N LEU A 376 2.69 0.48 -6.61
CA LEU A 376 3.35 0.10 -5.37
C LEU A 376 4.43 1.10 -4.94
N VAL A 377 5.13 1.74 -5.87
CA VAL A 377 6.05 2.85 -5.56
C VAL A 377 5.29 4.03 -4.94
N ASP A 378 4.14 4.40 -5.50
CA ASP A 378 3.33 5.53 -5.01
C ASP A 378 2.83 5.31 -3.56
N VAL A 379 2.47 4.06 -3.21
CA VAL A 379 2.09 3.68 -1.82
C VAL A 379 3.29 3.34 -0.94
N LYS A 380 4.52 3.64 -1.38
CA LYS A 380 5.79 3.39 -0.66
C LYS A 380 6.04 1.91 -0.33
N GLN A 381 5.45 0.99 -1.09
CA GLN A 381 5.66 -0.46 -1.01
C GLN A 381 6.82 -0.87 -1.91
N TYR A 382 8.02 -0.36 -1.59
CA TYR A 382 9.17 -0.46 -2.47
C TYR A 382 9.62 -1.91 -2.70
N ASP A 383 9.58 -2.77 -1.69
CA ASP A 383 9.98 -4.18 -1.85
C ASP A 383 9.06 -4.95 -2.80
N GLY A 384 7.74 -4.69 -2.72
CA GLY A 384 6.77 -5.28 -3.65
C GLY A 384 6.97 -4.80 -5.08
N ALA A 385 7.23 -3.51 -5.28
CA ALA A 385 7.56 -2.96 -6.60
C ALA A 385 8.84 -3.58 -7.16
N GLU A 386 9.87 -3.77 -6.32
CA GLU A 386 11.17 -4.33 -6.71
C GLU A 386 11.01 -5.78 -7.18
N ASN A 387 10.22 -6.57 -6.46
CA ASN A 387 9.94 -7.95 -6.81
C ASN A 387 9.23 -8.05 -8.17
N ILE A 388 8.28 -7.16 -8.46
CA ILE A 388 7.60 -7.12 -9.76
C ILE A 388 8.58 -6.74 -10.86
N TYR A 389 9.38 -5.68 -10.69
CA TYR A 389 10.36 -5.28 -11.72
C TYR A 389 11.40 -6.37 -11.97
N LYS A 390 11.95 -7.01 -10.93
CA LYS A 390 12.85 -8.17 -11.07
C LYS A 390 12.18 -9.34 -11.78
N PHE A 391 10.91 -9.60 -11.45
CA PHE A 391 10.11 -10.61 -12.14
C PHE A 391 9.96 -10.28 -13.63
N CYS A 392 9.55 -9.06 -13.99
CA CYS A 392 9.46 -8.61 -15.37
C CYS A 392 10.79 -8.76 -16.11
N PHE A 393 11.89 -8.29 -15.52
CA PHE A 393 13.23 -8.43 -16.10
C PHE A 393 13.62 -9.89 -16.39
N SER A 394 13.23 -10.82 -15.51
CA SER A 394 13.48 -12.26 -15.69
C SER A 394 12.63 -12.91 -16.80
N GLN A 395 11.50 -12.30 -17.17
CA GLN A 395 10.64 -12.77 -18.25
C GLN A 395 10.98 -12.13 -19.60
N THR A 396 11.57 -10.93 -19.60
CA THR A 396 11.94 -10.22 -20.83
C THR A 396 13.15 -10.87 -21.50
N GLN A 397 12.97 -11.33 -22.74
CA GLN A 397 14.04 -11.95 -23.54
C GLN A 397 15.18 -10.95 -23.82
N GLU A 398 16.40 -11.44 -24.05
CA GLU A 398 17.59 -10.59 -24.23
C GLU A 398 17.51 -9.62 -25.43
N ASN A 399 16.71 -9.94 -26.43
CA ASN A 399 16.47 -9.10 -27.62
C ASN A 399 15.47 -7.96 -27.37
N HIS A 400 14.68 -7.98 -26.30
CA HIS A 400 13.77 -6.89 -25.90
C HIS A 400 14.52 -5.84 -25.07
N ARG A 401 15.44 -5.13 -25.73
CA ARG A 401 16.45 -4.30 -25.07
C ARG A 401 15.86 -3.07 -24.39
N ASP A 402 14.96 -2.37 -25.07
CA ASP A 402 14.31 -1.15 -24.56
C ASP A 402 13.56 -1.44 -23.25
N GLU A 403 12.83 -2.56 -23.19
CA GLU A 403 12.15 -3.01 -21.98
C GLU A 403 13.15 -3.35 -20.87
N ARG A 404 14.27 -4.01 -21.18
CA ARG A 404 15.30 -4.36 -20.19
C ARG A 404 15.99 -3.12 -19.64
N ALA A 405 16.31 -2.14 -20.48
CA ALA A 405 16.88 -0.87 -20.06
C ALA A 405 15.91 -0.08 -19.19
N PHE A 406 14.63 -0.01 -19.60
CA PHE A 406 13.56 0.60 -18.81
C PHE A 406 13.44 -0.03 -17.42
N VAL A 407 13.36 -1.37 -17.32
CA VAL A 407 13.23 -2.04 -16.02
C VAL A 407 14.46 -1.81 -15.14
N GLN A 408 15.67 -1.75 -15.71
CA GLN A 408 16.88 -1.42 -14.96
C GLN A 408 16.86 0.04 -14.49
N HIS A 409 16.40 0.98 -15.32
CA HIS A 409 16.22 2.37 -14.91
C HIS A 409 15.26 2.49 -13.71
N GLU A 410 14.11 1.81 -13.78
CA GLU A 410 13.11 1.80 -12.71
C GLU A 410 13.62 1.15 -11.41
N LEU A 411 14.39 0.06 -11.52
CA LEU A 411 15.06 -0.54 -10.37
C LEU A 411 16.11 0.40 -9.76
N GLY A 412 16.79 1.21 -10.59
CA GLY A 412 17.69 2.27 -10.14
C GLY A 412 16.96 3.30 -9.29
N HIS A 413 15.86 3.84 -9.81
CA HIS A 413 15.02 4.82 -9.13
C HIS A 413 14.44 4.27 -7.82
N LEU A 414 14.01 3.02 -7.83
CA LEU A 414 13.47 2.37 -6.64
C LEU A 414 14.51 2.18 -5.54
N ASN A 415 15.74 1.80 -5.90
CA ASN A 415 16.83 1.68 -4.93
C ASN A 415 17.27 3.04 -4.39
N GLU A 416 17.18 4.10 -5.19
CA GLU A 416 17.38 5.48 -4.73
C GLU A 416 16.34 5.86 -3.66
N LEU A 417 15.05 5.58 -3.89
CA LEU A 417 13.98 5.81 -2.90
C LEU A 417 14.19 5.01 -1.61
N LYS A 418 14.81 3.84 -1.69
CA LYS A 418 15.22 3.03 -0.53
C LYS A 418 16.51 3.53 0.13
N ASN A 419 17.14 4.60 -0.37
CA ASN A 419 18.47 5.10 0.00
C ASN A 419 19.60 4.06 -0.16
N ASN A 420 19.40 3.06 -1.03
CA ASN A 420 20.42 2.08 -1.40
C ASN A 420 21.18 2.55 -2.65
N TYR A 421 22.00 3.59 -2.47
CA TYR A 421 22.72 4.24 -3.57
C TYR A 421 23.63 3.29 -4.37
N PRO A 422 24.38 2.35 -3.76
CA PRO A 422 25.22 1.42 -4.54
C PRO A 422 24.41 0.57 -5.53
N SER A 423 23.29 0.00 -5.12
CA SER A 423 22.42 -0.78 -6.03
C SER A 423 21.74 0.12 -7.07
N ALA A 424 21.35 1.34 -6.70
CA ALA A 424 20.80 2.29 -7.66
C ALA A 424 21.80 2.62 -8.78
N ILE A 425 23.07 2.87 -8.42
CA ILE A 425 24.16 3.11 -9.37
C ILE A 425 24.37 1.90 -10.30
N GLU A 426 24.38 0.68 -9.77
CA GLU A 426 24.53 -0.55 -10.56
C GLU A 426 23.42 -0.68 -11.61
N HIS A 427 22.17 -0.46 -11.19
CA HIS A 427 21.01 -0.55 -12.06
C HIS A 427 21.02 0.53 -13.15
N TYR A 428 21.31 1.79 -12.81
CA TYR A 428 21.42 2.85 -13.82
C TYR A 428 22.57 2.63 -14.80
N ARG A 429 23.73 2.16 -14.34
CA ARG A 429 24.85 1.79 -15.22
C ARG A 429 24.48 0.63 -16.14
N THR A 430 23.71 -0.34 -15.63
CA THR A 430 23.21 -1.46 -16.43
C THR A 430 22.24 -0.97 -17.51
N ALA A 431 21.31 -0.07 -17.16
CA ALA A 431 20.40 0.56 -18.12
C ALA A 431 21.17 1.30 -19.24
N LEU A 432 22.09 2.21 -18.87
CA LEU A 432 22.95 2.92 -19.83
C LEU A 432 23.76 1.95 -20.70
N GLY A 433 24.31 0.89 -20.11
CA GLY A 433 25.10 -0.10 -20.83
C GLY A 433 24.29 -0.94 -21.83
N ILE A 434 22.98 -1.08 -21.63
CA ILE A 434 22.07 -1.70 -22.62
C ILE A 434 21.79 -0.72 -23.75
N ASP A 435 21.43 0.51 -23.41
CA ASP A 435 21.03 1.53 -24.40
C ASP A 435 22.20 1.97 -25.28
N LEU A 436 23.38 2.24 -24.70
CA LEU A 436 24.58 2.70 -25.43
C LEU A 436 25.14 1.67 -26.42
N LYS A 437 24.70 0.40 -26.36
CA LYS A 437 25.05 -0.59 -27.40
C LYS A 437 24.35 -0.32 -28.73
N HIS A 438 23.26 0.45 -28.73
CA HIS A 438 22.38 0.61 -29.88
C HIS A 438 21.97 2.06 -30.15
N LEU A 439 22.06 2.91 -29.14
CA LEU A 439 21.81 4.34 -29.23
C LEU A 439 23.14 5.08 -29.28
N GLU A 440 23.18 6.15 -30.06
CA GLU A 440 24.28 7.09 -30.01
C GLU A 440 24.35 7.76 -28.63
N ALA A 441 25.55 8.15 -28.20
CA ALA A 441 25.78 8.74 -26.87
C ALA A 441 25.02 10.07 -26.65
N VAL A 442 24.49 10.68 -27.70
CA VAL A 442 23.70 11.92 -27.65
C VAL A 442 22.19 11.67 -27.79
N HIS A 443 21.75 10.41 -27.74
CA HIS A 443 20.35 10.06 -27.93
C HIS A 443 19.47 10.56 -26.76
N PRO A 444 18.32 11.22 -27.02
CA PRO A 444 17.45 11.80 -25.97
C PRO A 444 16.97 10.82 -24.89
N ALA A 445 16.81 9.54 -25.21
CA ALA A 445 16.38 8.51 -24.25
C ALA A 445 17.39 8.28 -23.10
N LEU A 446 18.66 8.64 -23.29
CA LEU A 446 19.71 8.48 -22.28
C LEU A 446 19.67 9.57 -21.21
N LEU A 447 18.95 10.67 -21.47
CA LEU A 447 18.97 11.88 -20.66
C LEU A 447 18.56 11.61 -19.21
N SER A 448 17.39 11.01 -19.00
CA SER A 448 16.88 10.73 -17.65
C SER A 448 17.82 9.80 -16.88
N THR A 449 18.39 8.80 -17.54
CA THR A 449 19.31 7.85 -16.91
C THR A 449 20.62 8.52 -16.50
N HIS A 450 21.18 9.40 -17.33
CA HIS A 450 22.37 10.19 -16.96
C HIS A 450 22.10 11.14 -15.79
N VAL A 451 20.96 11.85 -15.80
CA VAL A 451 20.60 12.77 -14.72
C VAL A 451 20.42 12.02 -13.40
N ASN A 452 19.61 10.96 -13.40
CA ASN A 452 19.33 10.19 -12.19
C ASN A 452 20.59 9.48 -11.66
N LEU A 453 21.44 8.95 -12.55
CA LEU A 453 22.73 8.39 -12.14
C LEU A 453 23.63 9.47 -11.51
N GLY A 454 23.67 10.68 -12.09
CA GLY A 454 24.38 11.83 -11.52
C GLY A 454 23.88 12.21 -10.12
N ASP A 455 22.57 12.24 -9.93
CA ASP A 455 21.94 12.55 -8.64
C ASP A 455 22.28 11.51 -7.57
N VAL A 456 22.20 10.22 -7.90
CA VAL A 456 22.57 9.14 -6.98
C VAL A 456 24.07 9.14 -6.70
N LEU A 457 24.94 9.36 -7.70
CA LEU A 457 26.38 9.47 -7.48
C LEU A 457 26.72 10.64 -6.55
N LEU A 458 26.05 11.78 -6.71
CA LEU A 458 26.19 12.93 -5.80
C LEU A 458 25.78 12.55 -4.36
N LYS A 459 24.65 11.86 -4.18
CA LYS A 459 24.19 11.38 -2.86
C LYS A 459 25.14 10.35 -2.25
N ASN A 460 25.75 9.50 -3.07
CA ASN A 460 26.74 8.51 -2.65
C ASN A 460 28.12 9.11 -2.34
N GLY A 461 28.38 10.34 -2.77
CA GLY A 461 29.66 11.04 -2.60
C GLY A 461 30.66 10.87 -3.76
N ASP A 462 30.25 10.24 -4.86
CA ASP A 462 31.06 10.00 -6.06
C ASP A 462 31.08 11.23 -6.98
N PHE A 463 31.57 12.35 -6.46
CA PHE A 463 31.44 13.68 -7.07
C PHE A 463 31.98 13.79 -8.51
N ASN A 464 33.14 13.20 -8.81
CA ASN A 464 33.74 13.28 -10.14
C ASN A 464 32.91 12.55 -11.20
N GLU A 465 32.38 11.37 -10.86
CA GLU A 465 31.50 10.64 -11.76
C GLU A 465 30.15 11.36 -11.88
N ALA A 466 29.61 11.94 -10.80
CA ALA A 466 28.38 12.74 -10.88
C ALA A 466 28.51 13.90 -11.91
N ILE A 467 29.62 14.65 -11.86
CA ILE A 467 29.90 15.72 -12.83
C ILE A 467 29.97 15.18 -14.27
N LYS A 468 30.58 14.00 -14.47
CA LYS A 468 30.69 13.37 -15.78
C LYS A 468 29.32 12.97 -16.34
N GLU A 469 28.43 12.46 -15.51
CA GLU A 469 27.06 12.10 -15.92
C GLU A 469 26.23 13.36 -16.25
N TYR A 470 26.27 14.41 -15.42
CA TYR A 470 25.61 15.69 -15.74
C TYR A 470 26.16 16.34 -17.02
N LYS A 471 27.48 16.25 -17.26
CA LYS A 471 28.08 16.69 -18.53
C LYS A 471 27.64 15.84 -19.72
N SER A 472 27.34 14.57 -19.52
CA SER A 472 26.80 13.69 -20.57
C SER A 472 25.35 14.07 -20.89
N ALA A 473 24.53 14.34 -19.86
CA ALA A 473 23.20 14.93 -20.03
C ALA A 473 23.26 16.25 -20.83
N LEU A 474 24.15 17.18 -20.47
CA LEU A 474 24.33 18.45 -21.20
C LEU A 474 24.69 18.30 -22.68
N LYS A 475 25.33 17.19 -23.10
CA LYS A 475 25.66 16.94 -24.51
C LYS A 475 24.46 16.45 -25.33
N ILE A 476 23.49 15.80 -24.66
CA ILE A 476 22.24 15.33 -25.27
C ILE A 476 21.30 16.52 -25.49
N GLU A 477 21.29 17.46 -24.57
CA GLU A 477 20.34 18.56 -24.57
C GLU A 477 20.71 19.69 -25.51
N LYS A 478 19.69 20.25 -26.17
CA LYS A 478 19.84 21.51 -26.86
C LYS A 478 19.81 22.67 -25.85
N PRO A 479 20.59 23.76 -26.06
CA PRO A 479 20.66 24.89 -25.15
C PRO A 479 19.30 25.51 -24.78
N GLU A 480 18.31 25.42 -25.66
CA GLU A 480 16.96 25.98 -25.49
C GLU A 480 16.01 25.08 -24.66
N LYS A 481 16.55 24.08 -23.94
CA LYS A 481 15.78 23.22 -23.05
C LYS A 481 16.03 23.57 -21.58
N LEU A 482 14.95 23.64 -20.80
CA LEU A 482 14.97 24.06 -19.39
C LEU A 482 15.86 23.17 -18.51
N ASN A 483 16.16 21.96 -18.93
CA ASN A 483 17.01 21.06 -18.17
C ASN A 483 18.52 21.42 -18.28
N VAL A 484 18.94 22.23 -19.27
CA VAL A 484 20.33 22.72 -19.37
C VAL A 484 20.75 23.54 -18.14
N PRO A 485 20.02 24.59 -17.71
CA PRO A 485 20.36 25.29 -16.48
C PRO A 485 20.24 24.41 -15.23
N VAL A 486 19.34 23.43 -15.21
CA VAL A 486 19.22 22.45 -14.10
C VAL A 486 20.52 21.64 -13.97
N GLN A 487 21.11 21.18 -15.08
CA GLN A 487 22.37 20.44 -15.03
C GLN A 487 23.55 21.32 -14.58
N TYR A 488 23.61 22.59 -14.98
CA TYR A 488 24.61 23.52 -14.44
C TYR A 488 24.43 23.73 -12.93
N ASN A 489 23.20 23.91 -12.46
CA ASN A 489 22.90 23.99 -11.03
C ASN A 489 23.33 22.72 -10.27
N ASN A 490 23.07 21.53 -10.83
CA ASN A 490 23.50 20.26 -10.25
C ASN A 490 25.03 20.12 -10.20
N ILE A 491 25.76 20.51 -11.24
CA ILE A 491 27.23 20.55 -11.22
C ILE A 491 27.72 21.55 -10.16
N GLY A 492 27.09 22.72 -10.05
CA GLY A 492 27.38 23.71 -9.01
C GLY A 492 27.22 23.14 -7.60
N LYS A 493 26.14 22.38 -7.35
CA LYS A 493 25.92 21.66 -6.07
C LYS A 493 27.03 20.65 -5.77
N VAL A 494 27.54 19.93 -6.78
CA VAL A 494 28.66 19.00 -6.59
C VAL A 494 29.90 19.76 -6.10
N PHE A 495 30.29 20.83 -6.79
CA PHE A 495 31.43 21.66 -6.39
C PHE A 495 31.23 22.31 -5.03
N LEU A 496 30.00 22.72 -4.71
CA LEU A 496 29.66 23.26 -3.39
C LEU A 496 29.89 22.24 -2.27
N LYS A 497 29.49 20.98 -2.45
CA LYS A 497 29.76 19.89 -1.49
C LYS A 497 31.26 19.61 -1.34
N GLN A 498 32.04 19.81 -2.39
CA GLN A 498 33.51 19.74 -2.36
C GLN A 498 34.19 21.02 -1.80
N ARG A 499 33.41 22.06 -1.45
CA ARG A 499 33.89 23.40 -1.04
C ARG A 499 34.73 24.12 -2.11
N MET A 500 34.54 23.76 -3.38
CA MET A 500 35.14 24.42 -4.55
C MET A 500 34.25 25.59 -4.96
N TYR A 501 34.30 26.68 -4.18
CA TYR A 501 33.34 27.78 -4.28
C TYR A 501 33.43 28.55 -5.61
N SER A 502 34.61 28.70 -6.19
CA SER A 502 34.80 29.41 -7.47
C SER A 502 34.10 28.67 -8.62
N GLU A 503 34.28 27.36 -8.69
CA GLU A 503 33.66 26.49 -9.68
C GLU A 503 32.16 26.36 -9.45
N ALA A 504 31.72 26.28 -8.19
CA ALA A 504 30.30 26.31 -7.85
C ALA A 504 29.64 27.61 -8.34
N GLN A 505 30.25 28.77 -8.04
CA GLN A 505 29.77 30.08 -8.46
C GLN A 505 29.65 30.17 -9.98
N GLN A 506 30.68 29.77 -10.74
CA GLN A 506 30.64 29.81 -12.21
C GLN A 506 29.47 29.00 -12.79
N ASN A 507 29.19 27.83 -12.24
CA ASN A 507 28.10 26.98 -12.71
C ASN A 507 26.72 27.54 -12.32
N PHE A 508 26.57 28.04 -11.09
CA PHE A 508 25.31 28.68 -10.67
C PHE A 508 25.02 29.96 -11.46
N GLU A 509 26.02 30.82 -11.69
CA GLU A 509 25.85 32.04 -12.49
C GLU A 509 25.46 31.72 -13.93
N LYS A 510 26.04 30.66 -14.51
CA LYS A 510 25.66 30.19 -15.85
C LYS A 510 24.22 29.67 -15.88
N ALA A 511 23.78 28.93 -14.86
CA ALA A 511 22.38 28.52 -14.74
C ALA A 511 21.43 29.72 -14.64
N VAL A 512 21.73 30.70 -13.77
CA VAL A 512 20.95 31.94 -13.63
C VAL A 512 20.88 32.71 -14.94
N GLN A 513 22.00 32.85 -15.65
CA GLN A 513 22.06 33.56 -16.92
C GLN A 513 21.09 32.94 -17.94
N ILE A 514 21.14 31.61 -18.11
CA ILE A 514 20.26 30.90 -19.06
C ILE A 514 18.80 31.02 -18.64
N LEU A 515 18.49 30.85 -17.34
CA LEU A 515 17.12 30.96 -16.84
C LEU A 515 16.53 32.36 -17.09
N LEU A 516 17.31 33.42 -16.85
CA LEU A 516 16.85 34.79 -17.07
C LEU A 516 16.71 35.15 -18.56
N GLN A 517 17.57 34.60 -19.43
CA GLN A 517 17.56 34.91 -20.87
C GLN A 517 16.52 34.11 -21.65
N GLU A 518 16.45 32.79 -21.39
CA GLU A 518 15.67 31.86 -22.21
C GLU A 518 14.37 31.40 -21.53
N PHE A 519 14.27 31.51 -20.20
CA PHE A 519 13.15 30.99 -19.42
C PHE A 519 12.59 31.98 -18.38
N PRO A 520 12.10 33.16 -18.79
CA PRO A 520 11.64 34.21 -17.86
C PRO A 520 10.47 33.79 -16.95
N THR A 521 9.79 32.68 -17.27
CA THR A 521 8.71 32.09 -16.46
C THR A 521 9.16 30.93 -15.56
N ALA A 522 10.40 30.44 -15.68
CA ALA A 522 10.94 29.32 -14.89
C ALA A 522 11.34 29.77 -13.47
N ARG A 523 10.33 30.20 -12.71
CA ARG A 523 10.51 30.79 -11.37
C ARG A 523 11.03 29.78 -10.35
N ARG A 524 10.65 28.50 -10.48
CA ARG A 524 11.05 27.43 -9.55
C ARG A 524 12.55 27.14 -9.67
N GLU A 525 13.01 26.88 -10.89
CA GLU A 525 14.41 26.55 -11.17
C GLU A 525 15.34 27.73 -10.82
N LEU A 526 14.86 28.97 -11.02
CA LEU A 526 15.58 30.18 -10.63
C LEU A 526 15.66 30.33 -9.10
N ALA A 527 14.56 30.06 -8.38
CA ALA A 527 14.54 30.06 -6.92
C ALA A 527 15.53 29.03 -6.36
N ASP A 528 15.50 27.79 -6.86
CA ASP A 528 16.42 26.72 -6.46
C ASP A 528 17.89 27.11 -6.69
N THR A 529 18.18 27.77 -7.81
CA THR A 529 19.54 28.22 -8.12
C THR A 529 19.98 29.36 -7.19
N TYR A 530 19.11 30.35 -6.93
CA TYR A 530 19.39 31.40 -5.95
C TYR A 530 19.57 30.86 -4.54
N HIS A 531 18.78 29.87 -4.15
CA HIS A 531 18.92 29.19 -2.86
C HIS A 531 20.32 28.61 -2.71
N ASN A 532 20.80 27.87 -3.71
CA ASN A 532 22.13 27.26 -3.70
C ASN A 532 23.27 28.30 -3.70
N ILE A 533 23.09 29.43 -4.40
CA ILE A 533 24.03 30.55 -4.32
C ILE A 533 24.03 31.17 -2.91
N GLY A 534 22.86 31.29 -2.28
CA GLY A 534 22.72 31.72 -0.89
C GLY A 534 23.47 30.80 0.07
N GLU A 535 23.28 29.48 -0.06
CA GLU A 535 24.00 28.46 0.72
C GLU A 535 25.52 28.57 0.52
N MET A 536 25.96 28.73 -0.73
CA MET A 536 27.37 28.95 -1.05
C MET A 536 27.96 30.14 -0.30
N TYR A 537 27.33 31.31 -0.37
CA TYR A 537 27.82 32.49 0.35
C TYR A 537 27.72 32.33 1.87
N TYR A 538 26.71 31.63 2.38
CA TYR A 538 26.60 31.31 3.79
C TYR A 538 27.78 30.45 4.27
N LEU A 539 28.15 29.41 3.51
CA LEU A 539 29.30 28.54 3.80
C LEU A 539 30.64 29.28 3.68
N MET A 540 30.72 30.29 2.79
CA MET A 540 31.85 31.22 2.70
C MET A 540 31.86 32.27 3.83
N LYS A 541 30.82 32.32 4.68
CA LYS A 541 30.59 33.34 5.72
C LYS A 541 30.38 34.76 5.19
N ASP A 542 30.04 34.92 3.91
CA ASP A 542 29.57 36.18 3.33
C ASP A 542 28.06 36.30 3.55
N TYR A 543 27.68 36.52 4.81
CA TYR A 543 26.27 36.51 5.23
C TYR A 543 25.44 37.61 4.57
N ALA A 544 26.05 38.72 4.17
CA ALA A 544 25.36 39.80 3.46
C ALA A 544 24.91 39.37 2.06
N LYS A 545 25.77 38.68 1.31
CA LYS A 545 25.36 38.11 0.02
C LYS A 545 24.41 36.95 0.17
N ALA A 546 24.63 36.08 1.16
CA ALA A 546 23.71 34.98 1.45
C ALA A 546 22.29 35.49 1.71
N LEU A 547 22.15 36.54 2.54
CA LEU A 547 20.86 37.19 2.82
C LEU A 547 20.19 37.69 1.53
N ASN A 548 20.92 38.40 0.66
CA ASN A 548 20.39 38.90 -0.61
C ASN A 548 19.85 37.77 -1.50
N TYR A 549 20.58 36.66 -1.63
CA TYR A 549 20.13 35.53 -2.46
C TYR A 549 18.98 34.74 -1.82
N TYR A 550 18.94 34.60 -0.50
CA TYR A 550 17.80 34.01 0.18
C TYR A 550 16.54 34.90 0.11
N ASP A 551 16.68 36.23 0.15
CA ASP A 551 15.55 37.15 -0.08
C ASP A 551 15.00 37.02 -1.51
N LYS A 552 15.86 36.92 -2.52
CA LYS A 552 15.45 36.65 -3.91
C LYS A 552 14.75 35.29 -4.07
N THR A 553 15.25 34.28 -3.35
CA THR A 553 14.62 32.94 -3.30
C THR A 553 13.21 33.06 -2.73
N LEU A 554 13.05 33.73 -1.60
CA LEU A 554 11.75 33.93 -0.94
C LEU A 554 10.74 34.66 -1.84
N GLU A 555 11.17 35.69 -2.56
CA GLU A 555 10.29 36.43 -3.48
C GLU A 555 9.72 35.54 -4.60
N LEU A 556 10.52 34.60 -5.10
CA LEU A 556 10.10 33.64 -6.11
C LEU A 556 9.23 32.54 -5.50
N ASP A 557 9.64 31.96 -4.38
CA ASP A 557 8.92 30.90 -3.67
C ASP A 557 7.50 31.34 -3.30
N GLN A 558 7.31 32.58 -2.84
CA GLN A 558 5.99 33.14 -2.52
C GLN A 558 5.05 33.27 -3.74
N LYS A 559 5.61 33.29 -4.96
CA LYS A 559 4.84 33.32 -6.22
C LYS A 559 4.60 31.91 -6.79
N VAL A 560 5.38 30.91 -6.36
CA VAL A 560 5.33 29.53 -6.86
C VAL A 560 4.49 28.64 -5.95
N PHE A 561 4.62 28.81 -4.64
CA PHE A 561 4.06 27.94 -3.63
C PHE A 561 2.88 28.57 -2.90
N SER A 562 1.97 27.73 -2.40
CA SER A 562 0.89 28.18 -1.51
C SER A 562 1.45 28.60 -0.15
N GLN A 563 0.74 29.46 0.60
CA GLN A 563 1.26 30.03 1.86
C GLN A 563 1.70 29.00 2.91
N ASN A 564 1.17 27.76 2.84
CA ASN A 564 1.47 26.67 3.78
C ASN A 564 2.33 25.56 3.17
N ASP A 565 2.95 25.79 2.02
CA ASP A 565 3.82 24.81 1.39
C ASP A 565 5.12 24.64 2.20
N PRO A 566 5.51 23.41 2.57
CA PRO A 566 6.73 23.17 3.36
C PRO A 566 8.01 23.66 2.68
N SER A 567 8.04 23.79 1.34
CA SER A 567 9.20 24.36 0.64
C SER A 567 9.48 25.81 1.07
N LEU A 568 8.46 26.62 1.34
CA LEU A 568 8.61 27.99 1.87
C LEU A 568 9.24 28.01 3.28
N ALA A 569 8.97 26.99 4.09
CA ALA A 569 9.50 26.92 5.45
C ALA A 569 11.04 26.81 5.47
N SER A 570 11.61 26.06 4.52
CA SER A 570 13.05 25.91 4.39
C SER A 570 13.76 27.24 4.06
N THR A 571 13.17 28.05 3.18
CA THR A 571 13.69 29.38 2.82
C THR A 571 13.59 30.34 4.00
N TYR A 572 12.48 30.34 4.74
CA TYR A 572 12.37 31.12 5.98
C TYR A 572 13.38 30.68 7.05
N TYR A 573 13.59 29.37 7.21
CA TYR A 573 14.59 28.85 8.14
C TYR A 573 16.01 29.34 7.78
N ASN A 574 16.38 29.29 6.50
CA ASN A 574 17.68 29.80 6.03
C ASN A 574 17.81 31.33 6.19
N LEU A 575 16.73 32.08 6.03
CA LEU A 575 16.70 33.50 6.37
C LEU A 575 16.89 33.72 7.88
N ALA A 576 16.34 32.86 8.73
CA ALA A 576 16.57 32.94 10.17
C ALA A 576 18.04 32.71 10.53
N THR A 577 18.66 31.67 9.97
CA THR A 577 20.06 31.32 10.26
C THR A 577 21.04 32.39 9.78
N VAL A 578 20.83 32.97 8.59
CA VAL A 578 21.69 34.07 8.12
C VAL A 578 21.51 35.34 8.96
N ASN A 579 20.28 35.65 9.41
CA ASN A 579 20.03 36.81 10.27
C ASN A 579 20.64 36.61 11.67
N GLU A 580 20.63 35.38 12.21
CA GLU A 580 21.34 35.05 13.45
C GLU A 580 22.86 35.26 13.28
N ALA A 581 23.43 34.77 12.19
CA ALA A 581 24.85 34.96 11.88
C ALA A 581 25.24 36.45 11.76
N LEU A 582 24.33 37.28 11.25
CA LEU A 582 24.44 38.74 11.20
C LEU A 582 24.14 39.45 12.54
N LYS A 583 23.82 38.71 13.61
CA LYS A 583 23.42 39.26 14.93
C LYS A 583 22.13 40.08 14.91
N LEU A 584 21.27 39.84 13.92
CA LEU A 584 19.94 40.44 13.79
C LEU A 584 18.87 39.55 14.46
N HIS A 585 19.02 39.32 15.76
CA HIS A 585 18.24 38.35 16.54
C HIS A 585 16.72 38.51 16.38
N LYS A 586 16.20 39.74 16.40
CA LYS A 586 14.76 40.00 16.22
C LYS A 586 14.22 39.50 14.87
N LYS A 587 14.99 39.70 13.79
CA LYS A 587 14.61 39.20 12.45
C LYS A 587 14.73 37.68 12.38
N ALA A 588 15.77 37.11 12.97
CA ALA A 588 15.96 35.66 13.02
C ALA A 588 14.76 34.96 13.68
N ILE A 589 14.29 35.49 14.82
CA ILE A 589 13.10 34.98 15.52
C ILE A 589 11.85 35.07 14.63
N GLN A 590 11.61 36.21 13.96
CA GLN A 590 10.45 36.38 13.08
C GLN A 590 10.44 35.36 11.92
N TYR A 591 11.59 35.09 11.32
CA TYR A 591 11.68 34.14 10.21
C TYR A 591 11.50 32.69 10.67
N VAL A 592 12.12 32.28 11.78
CA VAL A 592 11.93 30.90 12.29
C VAL A 592 10.49 30.68 12.78
N GLU A 593 9.82 31.71 13.31
CA GLU A 593 8.40 31.62 13.68
C GLU A 593 7.52 31.27 12.47
N LYS A 594 7.71 31.96 11.35
CA LYS A 594 7.02 31.62 10.09
C LYS A 594 7.34 30.21 9.61
N ALA A 595 8.62 29.80 9.66
CA ALA A 595 9.00 28.45 9.29
C ALA A 595 8.29 27.38 10.15
N VAL A 596 8.21 27.62 11.47
CA VAL A 596 7.50 26.75 12.42
C VAL A 596 6.00 26.68 12.13
N GLU A 597 5.35 27.81 11.90
CA GLU A 597 3.91 27.86 11.57
C GLU A 597 3.58 26.99 10.36
N ILE A 598 4.38 27.09 9.29
CA ILE A 598 4.19 26.32 8.05
C ILE A 598 4.37 24.82 8.31
N VAL A 599 5.47 24.39 8.93
CA VAL A 599 5.72 22.95 9.16
C VAL A 599 4.75 22.33 10.18
N GLN A 600 4.28 23.12 11.15
CA GLN A 600 3.22 22.68 12.08
C GLN A 600 1.89 22.48 11.36
N ALA A 601 1.51 23.41 10.48
CA ALA A 601 0.28 23.30 9.70
C ALA A 601 0.33 22.11 8.74
N PHE A 602 1.49 21.86 8.12
CA PHE A 602 1.63 20.81 7.10
C PHE A 602 1.91 19.42 7.69
N TYR A 603 2.92 19.27 8.55
CA TYR A 603 3.36 17.97 9.08
C TYR A 603 2.82 17.65 10.48
N GLY A 604 2.26 18.64 11.18
CA GLY A 604 1.87 18.51 12.58
C GLY A 604 3.06 18.59 13.55
N ASN A 605 2.72 18.59 14.85
CA ASN A 605 3.68 18.85 15.93
C ASN A 605 4.73 17.76 16.15
N ASN A 606 4.46 16.53 15.73
CA ASN A 606 5.30 15.38 16.04
C ASN A 606 6.38 15.08 14.98
N HIS A 607 6.33 15.76 13.83
CA HIS A 607 7.28 15.59 12.74
C HIS A 607 8.69 16.05 13.15
N ALA A 608 9.71 15.39 12.60
CA ALA A 608 11.12 15.65 12.95
C ALA A 608 11.53 17.08 12.62
N GLU A 609 11.10 17.59 11.47
CA GLU A 609 11.41 18.96 11.02
C GLU A 609 10.72 20.01 11.90
N THR A 610 9.44 19.80 12.24
CA THR A 610 8.71 20.66 13.17
C THR A 610 9.42 20.77 14.52
N LYS A 611 9.88 19.63 15.06
CA LYS A 611 10.67 19.60 16.29
C LYS A 611 12.00 20.34 16.16
N ALA A 612 12.68 20.21 15.02
CA ALA A 612 13.94 20.89 14.77
C ALA A 612 13.76 22.42 14.73
N TYR A 613 12.76 22.93 14.00
CA TYR A 613 12.53 24.37 13.89
C TYR A 613 12.02 24.97 15.21
N VAL A 614 11.15 24.26 15.95
CA VAL A 614 10.71 24.68 17.30
C VAL A 614 11.89 24.74 18.27
N LYS A 615 12.79 23.75 18.22
CA LYS A 615 14.01 23.74 19.04
C LYS A 615 14.90 24.94 18.70
N TYR A 616 15.11 25.21 17.41
CA TYR A 616 15.93 26.32 16.95
C TYR A 616 15.34 27.68 17.37
N ARG A 617 14.02 27.88 17.22
CA ARG A 617 13.32 29.07 17.73
C ARG A 617 13.53 29.26 19.23
N THR A 618 13.39 28.19 20.02
CA THR A 618 13.57 28.24 21.48
C THR A 618 15.00 28.62 21.85
N GLN A 619 15.99 28.10 21.12
CA GLN A 619 17.40 28.46 21.32
C GLN A 619 17.65 29.94 21.02
N LEU A 620 17.14 30.46 19.91
CA LEU A 620 17.25 31.88 19.56
C LEU A 620 16.64 32.77 20.64
N GLN A 621 15.46 32.43 21.16
CA GLN A 621 14.80 33.21 22.21
C GLN A 621 15.56 33.23 23.55
N GLN A 622 16.38 32.21 23.83
CA GLN A 622 17.20 32.14 25.04
C GLN A 622 18.53 32.89 24.91
N THR A 623 19.03 33.09 23.69
CA THR A 623 20.32 33.73 23.40
C THR A 623 20.20 35.19 22.95
N SER A 624 18.97 35.68 22.76
CA SER A 624 18.61 37.07 22.42
C SER A 624 18.36 37.91 23.66
#